data_AF-A0A353FKG5-F1
#
_entry.id   AF-A0A353FKG5-F1
#
_cell.length_a   1.000
_cell.length_b   1.000
_cell.length_c   1.000
_cell.angle_alpha   90.00
_cell.angle_beta   90.00
_cell.angle_gamma   90.00
#
_symmetry.space_group_name_H-M   'P 1'
#
loop_
_entity.id
_entity.type
_entity.pdbx_description
1 polymer ?
#
loop_
_entity_poly.entity_id
_entity_poly.type
_entity_poly.pdbx_seq_one_letter_code
_entity_poly.pdbx_strand_id
1 'polypeptide(L)'
;MDHIQKGCANLSADKFLEVRYDEMVSSPKTTMARVLEFCDLPPSRRFDNRVSSIRVHDYDDKWKKDLSLSSQQNLQHYLAPHLERHGFSL
;
A
#
# COMPACT_ATOMS: atom_id res chain seq x y z
N MET A 1 -5.06 -3.05 11.34
CA MET A 1 -6.03 -2.86 10.24
C MET A 1 -7.47 -3.07 10.69
N ASP A 2 -7.72 -3.96 11.65
CA ASP A 2 -9.07 -4.31 12.14
C ASP A 2 -9.96 -3.13 12.57
N HIS A 3 -9.40 -2.09 13.19
CA HIS A 3 -10.17 -0.92 13.61
C HIS A 3 -10.62 -0.04 12.43
N ILE A 4 -9.79 0.06 11.38
CA ILE A 4 -10.13 0.80 10.16
C ILE A 4 -11.15 -0.02 9.35
N GLN A 5 -10.93 -1.32 9.17
CA GLN A 5 -11.92 -2.21 8.53
C GLN A 5 -13.27 -2.19 9.25
N LYS A 6 -13.28 -2.24 10.58
CA LYS A 6 -14.53 -2.13 11.37
C LYS A 6 -15.17 -0.76 11.23
N GLY A 7 -14.39 0.33 11.26
CA GLY A 7 -14.89 1.69 11.09
C GLY A 7 -15.46 1.96 9.70
N CYS A 8 -14.91 1.31 8.68
CA CYS A 8 -15.33 1.44 7.28
C CYS A 8 -16.33 0.37 6.84
N ALA A 9 -16.67 -0.62 7.69
CA ALA A 9 -17.53 -1.75 7.33
C ALA A 9 -18.92 -1.34 6.82
N ASN A 10 -19.42 -0.17 7.26
CA ASN A 10 -20.72 0.36 6.88
C ASN A 10 -20.63 1.48 5.82
N LEU A 11 -19.42 1.81 5.35
CA LEU A 11 -19.26 2.77 4.27
C LEU A 11 -19.53 2.08 2.94
N SER A 12 -20.27 2.76 2.08
CA SER A 12 -20.42 2.36 0.69
C SER A 12 -19.09 2.54 -0.06
N ALA A 13 -18.89 1.75 -1.12
CA ALA A 13 -17.63 1.73 -1.86
C ALA A 13 -17.24 3.08 -2.50
N ASP A 14 -18.21 3.99 -2.70
CA ASP A 14 -18.01 5.36 -3.17
C ASP A 14 -17.54 6.33 -2.07
N LYS A 15 -17.42 5.86 -0.82
CA LYS A 15 -17.02 6.66 0.35
C LYS A 15 -15.70 6.23 0.96
N PHE A 16 -15.11 5.14 0.46
CA PHE A 16 -13.83 4.64 0.93
C PHE A 16 -13.02 4.01 -0.21
N LEU A 17 -11.77 4.45 -0.34
CA LEU A 17 -10.78 3.86 -1.25
C LEU A 17 -9.59 3.35 -0.44
N GLU A 18 -9.35 2.04 -0.51
CA GLU A 18 -8.14 1.44 0.01
C GLU A 18 -7.03 1.45 -1.05
N VAL A 19 -5.85 1.94 -0.66
CA VAL A 19 -4.63 1.92 -1.46
C VAL A 19 -3.58 1.13 -0.71
N ARG A 20 -3.14 0.01 -1.28
CA ARG A 20 -2.03 -0.75 -0.72
C ARG A 20 -0.71 -0.10 -1.12
N TYR A 21 0.23 -0.08 -0.18
CA TYR A 21 1.55 0.55 -0.39
C TYR A 21 2.34 -0.16 -1.51
N ASP A 22 2.36 -1.49 -1.51
CA ASP A 22 3.04 -2.30 -2.53
C ASP A 22 2.50 -2.06 -3.95
N GLU A 23 1.17 -2.00 -4.11
CA GLU A 23 0.53 -1.63 -5.38
C GLU A 23 0.86 -0.20 -5.80
N MET A 24 0.87 0.74 -4.85
CA MET A 24 1.20 2.14 -5.12
C MET A 24 2.65 2.33 -5.56
N VAL A 25 3.59 1.63 -4.92
CA VAL A 25 5.02 1.68 -5.25
C VAL A 25 5.29 1.01 -6.59
N SER A 26 4.72 -0.18 -6.83
CA SER A 26 4.94 -0.93 -8.07
C SER A 26 4.22 -0.32 -9.28
N SER A 27 3.06 0.32 -9.06
CA SER A 27 2.24 0.92 -10.11
C SER A 27 1.60 2.25 -9.68
N PRO A 28 2.39 3.33 -9.51
CA PRO A 28 1.88 4.63 -9.07
C PRO A 28 0.82 5.21 -10.00
N LYS A 29 0.99 5.03 -11.33
CA LYS A 29 0.04 5.52 -12.33
C LYS A 29 -1.33 4.87 -12.20
N THR A 30 -1.36 3.55 -12.10
CA THR A 30 -2.59 2.77 -11.97
C THR A 30 -3.31 3.14 -10.68
N THR A 31 -2.56 3.29 -9.59
CA THR A 31 -3.10 3.72 -8.30
C THR A 31 -3.71 5.12 -8.39
N MET A 32 -3.00 6.08 -8.98
CA MET A 32 -3.52 7.44 -9.10
C MET A 32 -4.70 7.56 -10.07
N ALA A 33 -4.79 6.71 -11.10
CA ALA A 33 -5.97 6.64 -11.96
C ALA A 33 -7.22 6.23 -11.16
N ARG A 34 -7.09 5.21 -10.29
CA ARG A 34 -8.18 4.80 -9.36
C ARG A 34 -8.56 5.92 -8.40
N VAL A 35 -7.59 6.71 -7.92
CA VAL A 35 -7.85 7.87 -7.05
C VAL A 35 -8.62 8.95 -7.80
N LEU A 36 -8.26 9.25 -9.06
CA LEU A 36 -8.98 10.22 -9.87
C LEU A 36 -10.43 9.77 -10.12
N GLU A 37 -10.63 8.50 -10.49
CA GLU A 37 -11.95 7.91 -10.68
C GLU A 37 -12.79 7.98 -9.41
N PHE A 38 -12.23 7.58 -8.26
CA PHE A 38 -12.91 7.65 -6.98
C PHE A 38 -13.31 9.08 -6.57
N CYS A 39 -12.49 10.07 -6.90
CA CYS A 39 -12.77 11.48 -6.61
C CYS A 39 -13.63 12.17 -7.68
N ASP A 40 -14.07 11.46 -8.71
CA ASP A 40 -14.76 12.01 -9.90
C ASP A 40 -13.97 13.17 -10.55
N LEU A 41 -12.64 13.03 -10.61
CA LEU A 41 -11.74 14.00 -11.21
C LEU A 41 -11.34 13.59 -12.63
N PRO A 42 -11.38 14.51 -13.61
CA PRO A 42 -11.03 14.18 -14.98
C PRO A 42 -9.53 13.87 -15.14
N PRO A 43 -9.15 12.91 -15.99
CA PRO A 43 -7.75 12.64 -16.28
C PRO A 43 -7.09 13.83 -17.00
N SER A 44 -5.81 14.08 -16.73
CA SER A 44 -5.07 15.13 -17.41
C SER A 44 -3.61 14.74 -17.67
N ARG A 45 -3.10 15.08 -18.86
CA ARG A 45 -1.70 14.84 -19.22
C ARG A 45 -0.72 15.50 -18.26
N ARG A 46 -1.06 16.68 -17.74
CA ARG A 46 -0.23 17.39 -16.75
C ARG A 46 -0.10 16.57 -15.47
N PHE A 47 -1.19 15.99 -15.00
CA PHE A 47 -1.20 15.13 -13.83
C PHE A 47 -0.41 13.84 -14.08
N ASP A 48 -0.64 13.16 -15.19
CA ASP A 48 0.09 11.92 -15.54
C ASP A 48 1.59 12.15 -15.63
N ASN A 49 2.01 13.27 -16.23
CA ASN A 49 3.42 13.65 -16.30
C ASN A 49 3.99 13.91 -14.90
N ARG A 50 3.21 14.56 -14.02
CA ARG A 50 3.64 14.80 -12.64
C ARG A 50 3.79 13.50 -11.86
N VAL A 51 2.81 12.61 -11.92
CA VAL A 51 2.87 11.28 -11.26
C VAL A 51 4.07 10.49 -11.78
N SER A 52 4.30 10.48 -13.10
CA SER A 52 5.46 9.82 -13.72
C SER A 52 6.81 10.35 -13.25
N SER A 53 6.88 11.64 -12.91
CA SER A 53 8.13 12.29 -12.49
C SER A 53 8.50 12.00 -11.04
N ILE A 54 7.55 11.51 -10.22
CA ILE A 54 7.79 11.23 -8.81
C ILE A 54 8.43 9.84 -8.70
N ARG A 55 9.65 9.81 -8.17
CA ARG A 55 10.31 8.56 -7.84
C ARG A 55 9.76 8.02 -6.53
N VAL A 56 8.94 6.99 -6.61
CA VAL A 56 8.51 6.24 -5.44
C VAL A 56 9.60 5.22 -5.11
N HIS A 57 10.16 5.32 -3.90
CA HIS A 57 11.18 4.39 -3.44
C HIS A 57 10.53 3.23 -2.70
N ASP A 58 10.88 2.02 -3.13
CA ASP A 58 10.56 0.79 -2.43
C ASP A 58 11.55 0.58 -1.28
N TYR A 59 11.03 0.52 -0.06
CA TYR A 59 11.80 0.23 1.15
C TYR A 59 11.35 -1.07 1.83
N ASP A 60 10.54 -1.89 1.16
CA ASP A 60 9.89 -3.06 1.77
C ASP A 60 10.93 -4.10 2.24
N ASP A 61 12.06 -4.20 1.53
CA ASP A 61 13.16 -5.10 1.88
C ASP A 61 14.26 -4.47 2.74
N LYS A 62 14.13 -3.20 3.16
CA LYS A 62 15.19 -2.51 3.91
C LYS A 62 15.52 -3.23 5.22
N TRP A 63 14.52 -3.75 5.92
CA TRP A 63 14.70 -4.48 7.17
C TRP A 63 15.53 -5.76 7.03
N LYS A 64 15.51 -6.41 5.85
CA LYS A 64 16.31 -7.62 5.57
C LYS A 64 17.81 -7.33 5.57
N LYS A 65 18.21 -6.07 5.33
CA LYS A 65 19.60 -5.63 5.32
C LYS A 65 20.04 -5.03 6.65
N ASP A 66 19.13 -4.34 7.34
CA ASP A 66 19.45 -3.57 8.55
C ASP A 66 19.38 -4.41 9.84
N LEU A 67 18.71 -5.56 9.81
CA LEU A 67 18.55 -6.43 10.99
C LEU A 67 19.50 -7.63 10.98
N SER A 68 19.95 -8.05 12.18
CA SER A 68 20.67 -9.30 12.35
C SER A 68 19.79 -10.50 11.99
N LEU A 69 20.39 -11.62 11.59
CA LEU A 69 19.67 -12.87 11.30
C LEU A 69 18.74 -13.32 12.45
N SER A 70 19.21 -13.21 13.70
CA SER A 70 18.39 -13.53 14.88
C SER A 70 17.19 -12.60 15.04
N SER A 71 17.34 -11.32 14.72
CA SER A 71 16.24 -10.35 14.76
C SER A 71 15.23 -10.61 13.64
N GLN A 72 15.70 -10.96 12.44
CA GLN A 72 14.85 -11.34 11.31
C GLN A 72 14.02 -12.60 11.63
N GLN A 73 14.63 -13.61 12.23
CA GLN A 73 13.95 -14.83 12.67
C GLN A 73 12.88 -14.55 13.72
N ASN A 74 13.18 -13.70 14.70
CA ASN A 74 12.18 -13.27 15.69
C ASN A 74 11.02 -12.53 15.01
N LEU A 75 11.34 -11.63 14.08
CA LEU A 75 10.35 -10.86 13.33
C LEU A 75 9.43 -11.78 12.54
N GLN A 76 9.97 -12.75 11.81
CA GLN A 76 9.19 -13.79 11.13
C GLN A 76 8.35 -14.62 12.10
N HIS A 77 8.93 -15.09 13.21
CA HIS A 77 8.22 -15.92 14.18
C HIS A 77 6.99 -15.23 14.78
N TYR A 78 7.12 -13.94 15.14
CA TYR A 78 6.03 -13.21 15.79
C TYR A 78 5.07 -12.52 14.82
N LEU A 79 5.56 -12.01 13.67
CA LEU A 79 4.75 -11.19 12.76
C LEU A 79 4.20 -11.96 11.57
N ALA A 80 4.87 -13.02 11.07
CA ALA A 80 4.36 -13.75 9.91
C ALA A 80 2.92 -14.25 10.10
N PRO A 81 2.53 -14.87 11.23
CA PRO A 81 1.16 -15.34 11.42
C PRO A 81 0.12 -14.21 11.47
N HIS A 82 0.54 -12.99 11.81
CA HIS A 82 -0.36 -11.84 11.82
C HIS A 82 -0.46 -11.18 10.44
N LEU A 83 0.67 -11.09 9.72
CA LEU A 83 0.74 -10.51 8.38
C LEU A 83 0.05 -11.39 7.33
N GLU A 84 0.17 -12.70 7.43
CA GLU A 84 -0.51 -13.66 6.55
C GLU A 84 -2.04 -13.53 6.65
N ARG A 85 -2.58 -13.28 7.85
CA ARG A 85 -4.01 -13.01 8.06
C ARG A 85 -4.51 -11.76 7.32
N HIS A 86 -3.61 -10.85 6.98
CA HIS A 86 -3.90 -9.63 6.23
C HIS A 86 -3.43 -9.71 4.77
N GLY A 87 -3.00 -10.88 4.28
CA GLY A 87 -2.58 -11.08 2.89
C GLY A 87 -1.18 -10.56 2.57
N PHE A 88 -0.30 -10.43 3.58
CA PHE A 88 1.11 -10.06 3.43
C PHE A 88 2.02 -11.26 3.70
N SER A 89 3.15 -11.33 2.98
CA SER A 89 4.21 -12.32 3.17
C SER A 89 5.54 -11.63 3.48
N LEU A 90 6.31 -12.15 4.45
CA LEU A 90 7.65 -11.66 4.83
C LEU A 90 8.78 -12.28 3.99
#